data_AF-A0A8T6NAI1-F1
#
_entry.id   AF-A0A8T6NAI1-F1
#
_cell.length_a   1.000
_cell.length_b   1.000
_cell.length_c   1.000
_cell.angle_alpha   90.00
_cell.angle_beta   90.00
_cell.angle_gamma   90.00
#
_symmetry.space_group_name_H-M   'P 1'
#
loop_
_entity.id
_entity.type
_entity.pdbx_description
1 polymer ?
#
loop_
_entity_poly.entity_id
_entity_poly.type
_entity_poly.pdbx_seq_one_letter_code
_entity_poly.pdbx_strand_id
1 'polypeptide(L)' 'APVLAKVVKVKSEKIEVQFKRPVCIFEKSNVALSRKIEDRWRLIGAGIVG' A
#
# COMPACT_ATOMS: atom_id res chain seq x y z
N ALA A 1 -0.26 -4.26 11.16
CA ALA A 1 0.65 -5.29 10.63
C ALA A 1 0.87 -5.04 9.14
N PRO A 2 2.08 -5.23 8.59
CA PRO A 2 2.32 -5.08 7.16
C PRO A 2 1.62 -6.19 6.38
N VAL A 3 0.93 -5.83 5.30
CA VAL A 3 0.23 -6.79 4.43
C VAL A 3 0.72 -6.63 3.00
N LEU A 4 1.01 -7.75 2.35
CA LEU A 4 1.40 -7.76 0.94
C LEU A 4 0.20 -7.39 0.07
N ALA A 5 0.44 -6.44 -0.84
CA ALA A 5 -0.53 -6.01 -1.83
C ALA A 5 0.11 -5.95 -3.22
N LYS A 6 -0.73 -6.15 -4.25
CA LYS A 6 -0.36 -5.97 -5.66
C LYS A 6 -1.00 -4.67 -6.15
N VAL A 7 -0.22 -3.81 -6.81
CA VAL A 7 -0.74 -2.63 -7.49
C VAL A 7 -1.49 -3.09 -8.74
N VAL A 8 -2.76 -2.70 -8.87
CA VAL A 8 -3.63 -3.07 -9.99
C VAL A 8 -3.77 -1.91 -10.98
N LYS A 9 -3.80 -0.68 -10.47
CA LYS A 9 -3.93 0.53 -11.28
C LYS A 9 -3.20 1.70 -10.63
N VAL A 10 -2.67 2.57 -11.48
CA VAL A 10 -2.03 3.82 -11.07
C VAL A 10 -2.65 4.95 -11.88
N LYS A 11 -3.10 6.01 -11.20
CA LYS A 11 -3.62 7.22 -11.83
C LYS A 11 -3.13 8.44 -11.05
N SER A 12 -2.06 9.07 -11.55
CA SER A 12 -1.46 10.25 -10.93
C SER A 12 -1.18 9.99 -9.44
N GLU A 13 -1.84 10.69 -8.53
CA GLU A 13 -1.66 10.57 -7.08
C GLU A 13 -2.49 9.45 -6.42
N LYS A 14 -3.30 8.72 -7.19
CA LYS A 14 -4.12 7.61 -6.69
C LYS A 14 -3.61 6.26 -7.18
N ILE A 15 -3.60 5.29 -6.27
CA ILE A 15 -3.25 3.89 -6.56
C ILE A 15 -4.37 2.97 -6.09
N GLU A 16 -4.67 1.96 -6.88
CA GLU A 16 -5.57 0.86 -6.48
C GLU A 16 -4.70 -0.38 -6.21
N VAL A 17 -4.86 -0.96 -5.03
CA VAL A 17 -4.11 -2.13 -4.59
C VAL A 17 -5.03 -3.26 -4.18
N GLN A 18 -4.63 -4.49 -4.47
CA GLN A 18 -5.33 -5.70 -4.05
C GLN A 18 -4.49 -6.44 -3.02
N PHE A 19 -5.05 -6.66 -1.82
CA PHE A 19 -4.38 -7.41 -0.77
C PHE A 19 -4.45 -8.92 -1.04
N LYS A 20 -3.38 -9.65 -0.67
CA LYS A 20 -3.35 -11.12 -0.79
C LYS A 20 -4.28 -11.83 0.22
N ARG A 21 -4.64 -11.15 1.30
CA ARG A 21 -5.49 -11.65 2.39
C ARG A 21 -6.44 -10.50 2.82
N PRO A 22 -7.62 -10.80 3.39
CA PRO A 22 -8.51 -9.77 3.92
C PRO A 22 -7.81 -8.91 4.97
N VAL A 23 -8.11 -7.62 4.96
CA VAL A 23 -7.56 -6.63 5.91
C VAL A 23 -8.70 -5.74 6.38
N CYS A 24 -8.81 -5.52 7.69
CA CYS A 24 -9.65 -4.47 8.24
C CYS A 24 -8.91 -3.13 8.11
N ILE A 25 -9.50 -2.20 7.36
CA ILE A 25 -8.97 -0.85 7.19
C ILE A 25 -10.14 0.13 7.22
N PHE A 26 -9.91 1.32 7.76
CA PHE A 26 -10.93 2.36 7.85
C PHE A 26 -10.68 3.42 6.78
N GLU A 27 -11.75 3.98 6.23
CA GLU A 27 -11.64 5.14 5.35
C GLU A 27 -10.90 6.28 6.05
N LYS A 28 -10.13 7.05 5.26
CA LYS A 28 -9.31 8.17 5.72
C LYS A 28 -8.19 7.80 6.70
N SER A 29 -7.91 6.52 6.92
CA SER A 29 -6.77 6.09 7.72
C SER A 29 -5.45 6.32 6.98
N ASN A 30 -4.40 6.66 7.73
CA ASN A 30 -3.05 6.82 7.19
C ASN A 30 -2.41 5.46 6.91
N VAL A 31 -1.75 5.34 5.77
CA VAL A 31 -1.02 4.13 5.36
C VAL A 31 0.41 4.47 4.93
N ALA A 32 1.33 3.56 5.25
CA ALA A 32 2.71 3.63 4.77
C ALA A 32 2.92 2.60 3.66
N LEU A 33 3.60 3.00 2.59
CA LEU A 33 3.94 2.14 1.46
C LEU A 33 5.41 1.78 1.54
N SER A 34 5.69 0.49 1.67
CA SER A 34 7.04 -0.05 1.62
C SER A 34 7.19 -0.95 0.40
N ARG A 35 8.36 -0.91 -0.25
CA ARG A 35 8.70 -1.77 -1.38
C ARG A 35 9.96 -2.55 -1.06
N LYS A 36 9.96 -3.83 -1.42
CA LYS A 36 11.18 -4.63 -1.43
C LYS A 36 12.04 -4.19 -2.61
N ILE A 37 13.22 -3.65 -2.32
CA ILE A 37 14.23 -3.24 -3.30
C ILE A 37 15.46 -4.08 -2.94
N GLU A 38 15.94 -4.90 -3.86
CA GLU A 38 16.98 -5.91 -3.57
C GLU A 38 16.52 -6.87 -2.44
N ASP A 39 17.30 -6.94 -1.36
CA ASP A 39 17.08 -7.78 -0.19
C ASP A 39 16.30 -7.08 0.94
N ARG A 40 16.12 -5.75 0.86
CA ARG A 40 15.56 -4.93 1.95
C ARG A 40 14.24 -4.24 1.61
N TRP A 41 13.36 -4.17 2.60
CA TRP A 41 12.18 -3.32 2.54
C TRP A 41 12.57 -1.88 2.83
N ARG A 42 12.21 -0.98 1.93
CA ARG A 42 12.43 0.46 2.07
C ARG A 42 11.08 1.17 2.03
N LEU A 43 10.89 2.14 2.93
CA LEU A 43 9.74 3.04 2.88
C LEU A 43 9.85 3.89 1.62
N ILE A 44 8.81 3.90 0.79
CA ILE A 44 8.79 4.63 -0.48
C ILE A 44 7.77 5.77 -0.51
N GLY A 45 6.86 5.82 0.45
CA GLY A 45 5.85 6.87 0.55
C GLY A 45 4.79 6.58 1.61
N ALA A 46 3.86 7.50 1.74
CA ALA A 46 2.69 7.40 2.60
C ALA A 46 1.47 7.97 1.88
N GLY A 47 0.28 7.63 2.37
CA GLY A 47 -0.97 8.10 1.80
C GLY A 47 -2.14 7.91 2.76
N ILE A 48 -3.32 8.20 2.25
CA ILE A 48 -4.59 8.09 2.96
C ILE A 48 -5.49 7.14 2.17
N VAL A 49 -6.21 6.26 2.87
CA VAL A 49 -7.21 5.37 2.27
C VAL A 49 -8.42 6.18 1.81
N GLY A 50 -8.79 6.08 0.54
CA GLY A 50 -9.96 6.73 -0.04
C GLY A 50 -10.28 6.23 -1.43
#